data_AF-A0A246AAC6-F1
#
_entry.id   AF-A0A246AAC6-F1
#
_cell.length_a   1.000
_cell.length_b   1.000
_cell.length_c   1.000
_cell.angle_alpha   90.00
_cell.angle_beta   90.00
_cell.angle_gamma   90.00
#
_symmetry.space_group_name_H-M   'P 1'
#
loop_
_entity.id
_entity.type
_entity.pdbx_description
1 polymer ?
#
loop_
_entity_poly.entity_id
_entity_poly.type
_entity_poly.pdbx_seq_one_letter_code
_entity_poly.pdbx_strand_id
1 'polypeptide(L)'
;MIKNNNIVLSSSHPEIKINKMKKHLSIFKLKPLSMLCFTFLILISSCKKEESDPNEQLQDGNSTVITDLAGDTQAAMGSATPGKEARPFYIFLFRLKDQKQIWIRNATDSAQWLKGKDWDLAFTGPYNSEVYVNDKKYRYNPGFEGNAESAVVMLEQQYDLVDQAPSDQVFDASTITKIGWASSASANGWFFYSLSTHIMQAIPNRTYAIRLPDGKYAKLQLINAYKGNPPSVTDLNWPAPYFTFKYYVQQNGSKNLKTK
;
A
#
# COMPACT_ATOMS: atom_id res chain seq x y z
N MET A 1 -85.32 13.88 -23.85
CA MET A 1 -84.62 12.59 -24.06
C MET A 1 -84.31 11.98 -22.70
N ILE A 2 -84.17 10.65 -22.62
CA ILE A 2 -83.94 9.87 -21.39
C ILE A 2 -85.14 9.90 -20.40
N LYS A 3 -85.27 8.87 -19.56
CA LYS A 3 -86.45 8.52 -18.74
C LYS A 3 -86.05 7.89 -17.39
N ASN A 4 -86.90 8.14 -16.38
CA ASN A 4 -87.28 7.27 -15.25
C ASN A 4 -86.25 6.74 -14.21
N ASN A 5 -86.50 7.11 -12.93
CA ASN A 5 -86.80 6.26 -11.74
C ASN A 5 -85.71 5.33 -11.13
N ASN A 6 -85.62 5.00 -9.82
CA ASN A 6 -86.21 5.40 -8.50
C ASN A 6 -85.19 4.95 -7.38
N ILE A 7 -85.38 4.73 -6.05
CA ILE A 7 -86.45 4.66 -5.02
C ILE A 7 -85.73 4.90 -3.62
N VAL A 8 -86.19 5.70 -2.64
CA VAL A 8 -87.08 5.40 -1.46
C VAL A 8 -86.52 4.35 -0.45
N LEU A 9 -86.54 4.47 0.90
CA LEU A 9 -86.70 5.59 1.88
C LEU A 9 -86.36 5.12 3.35
N SER A 10 -86.12 6.09 4.26
CA SER A 10 -86.38 6.13 5.73
C SER A 10 -86.06 5.00 6.74
N SER A 11 -85.05 5.24 7.60
CA SER A 11 -85.03 5.24 9.09
C SER A 11 -85.86 4.27 9.99
N SER A 12 -85.20 3.69 11.02
CA SER A 12 -85.48 3.92 12.47
C SER A 12 -84.49 3.18 13.40
N HIS A 13 -84.53 3.39 14.73
CA HIS A 13 -83.57 2.95 15.77
C HIS A 13 -84.29 2.21 16.91
N PRO A 14 -83.64 1.32 17.70
CA PRO A 14 -82.90 1.75 18.91
C PRO A 14 -81.71 0.86 19.37
N GLU A 15 -80.98 1.29 20.42
CA GLU A 15 -79.96 0.51 21.15
C GLU A 15 -80.52 -0.42 22.25
N ILE A 16 -79.74 -1.40 22.74
CA ILE A 16 -79.65 -1.78 24.18
C ILE A 16 -78.41 -2.66 24.54
N LYS A 17 -77.67 -2.20 25.55
CA LYS A 17 -76.77 -2.82 26.57
C LYS A 17 -76.03 -4.19 26.39
N ILE A 18 -74.81 -4.18 26.94
CA ILE A 18 -73.82 -5.26 27.12
C ILE A 18 -74.23 -6.33 28.17
N ASN A 19 -73.87 -7.62 27.96
CA ASN A 19 -73.45 -8.51 29.06
C ASN A 19 -72.55 -9.70 28.64
N LYS A 20 -71.98 -10.40 29.64
CA LYS A 20 -70.94 -11.44 29.60
C LYS A 20 -71.40 -12.81 29.06
N MET A 21 -70.46 -13.57 28.46
CA MET A 21 -70.07 -14.95 28.87
C MET A 21 -68.78 -15.37 28.12
N LYS A 22 -67.61 -15.52 28.78
CA LYS A 22 -67.08 -16.66 29.57
C LYS A 22 -66.66 -17.89 28.74
N LYS A 23 -65.38 -18.26 28.90
CA LYS A 23 -64.66 -19.44 28.41
C LYS A 23 -65.47 -20.75 28.47
N HIS A 24 -65.37 -21.60 27.44
CA HIS A 24 -64.59 -22.87 27.47
C HIS A 24 -64.69 -23.63 26.13
N LEU A 25 -63.58 -24.25 25.70
CA LEU A 25 -63.45 -25.55 25.00
C LEU A 25 -61.93 -25.70 24.71
N SER A 26 -61.20 -26.55 25.45
CA SER A 26 -61.06 -28.01 25.32
C SER A 26 -59.93 -28.41 24.37
N ILE A 27 -58.88 -29.03 24.92
CA ILE A 27 -57.74 -29.56 24.16
C ILE A 27 -58.19 -30.82 23.41
N PHE A 28 -57.99 -30.87 22.09
CA PHE A 28 -57.95 -32.11 21.33
C PHE A 28 -56.59 -32.27 20.67
N LYS A 29 -55.86 -33.33 21.07
CA LYS A 29 -54.66 -33.81 20.36
C LYS A 29 -55.09 -34.96 19.45
N LEU A 30 -54.85 -34.85 18.15
CA LEU A 30 -54.67 -36.00 17.28
C LEU A 30 -53.43 -35.81 16.39
N LYS A 31 -52.92 -36.94 15.88
CA LYS A 31 -51.60 -37.04 15.23
C LYS A 31 -51.72 -37.05 13.68
N PRO A 32 -50.75 -37.53 12.87
CA PRO A 32 -50.14 -36.66 11.87
C PRO A 32 -50.44 -37.09 10.43
N LEU A 33 -50.22 -36.21 9.46
CA LEU A 33 -49.96 -36.63 8.10
C LEU A 33 -48.94 -35.73 7.40
N SER A 34 -48.18 -36.33 6.48
CA SER A 34 -47.07 -35.72 5.76
C SER A 34 -47.52 -34.59 4.83
N MET A 35 -46.80 -33.48 4.85
CA MET A 35 -46.63 -32.65 3.65
C MET A 35 -45.16 -32.29 3.50
N LEU A 36 -44.51 -32.88 2.51
CA LEU A 36 -43.09 -32.72 2.22
C LEU A 36 -42.84 -31.34 1.60
N CYS A 37 -42.06 -30.49 2.26
CA CYS A 37 -41.59 -29.22 1.70
C CYS A 37 -40.09 -29.08 1.94
N PHE A 38 -39.28 -29.67 1.06
CA PHE A 38 -37.82 -29.63 1.15
C PHE A 38 -37.33 -28.30 0.54
N THR A 39 -37.24 -27.25 1.36
CA THR A 39 -36.79 -25.92 0.94
C THR A 39 -35.29 -25.93 0.60
N PHE A 40 -35.00 -26.21 -0.66
CA PHE A 40 -33.65 -26.18 -1.22
C PHE A 40 -33.13 -24.73 -1.26
N LEU A 41 -32.43 -24.31 -0.20
CA LEU A 41 -31.71 -23.03 -0.19
C LEU A 41 -30.58 -23.07 -1.22
N ILE A 42 -30.83 -22.51 -2.40
CA ILE A 42 -29.79 -22.24 -3.39
C ILE A 42 -28.90 -21.13 -2.84
N LEU A 43 -27.82 -21.53 -2.19
CA LEU A 43 -26.72 -20.63 -1.84
C LEU A 43 -26.07 -20.17 -3.16
N ILE A 44 -26.50 -18.99 -3.62
CA ILE A 44 -25.90 -18.28 -4.75
C ILE A 44 -24.49 -17.81 -4.37
N SER A 45 -23.53 -18.73 -4.44
CA SER A 45 -22.11 -18.40 -4.35
C SER A 45 -21.76 -17.51 -5.53
N SER A 46 -21.74 -16.20 -5.29
CA SER A 46 -21.25 -15.22 -6.25
C SER A 46 -19.74 -15.39 -6.33
N CYS A 47 -19.29 -16.19 -7.29
CA CYS A 47 -17.88 -16.29 -7.67
C CYS A 47 -17.40 -14.94 -8.22
N LYS A 48 -17.10 -14.00 -7.33
CA LYS A 48 -16.12 -12.97 -7.60
C LYS A 48 -14.86 -13.71 -8.05
N LYS A 49 -14.42 -13.46 -9.28
CA LYS A 49 -13.12 -13.91 -9.73
C LYS A 49 -12.09 -13.30 -8.78
N GLU A 50 -11.41 -14.14 -8.00
CA GLU A 50 -10.40 -13.67 -7.06
C GLU A 50 -9.27 -13.02 -7.88
N GLU A 51 -9.16 -11.71 -7.75
CA GLU A 51 -8.03 -10.94 -8.25
C GLU A 51 -6.92 -11.12 -7.22
N SER A 52 -5.98 -12.01 -7.53
CA SER A 52 -4.85 -12.37 -6.67
C SER A 52 -4.10 -11.11 -6.21
N ASP A 53 -3.83 -10.99 -4.92
CA ASP A 53 -3.13 -9.82 -4.38
C ASP A 53 -1.77 -9.66 -5.10
N PRO A 54 -1.52 -8.53 -5.79
CA PRO A 54 -0.27 -8.29 -6.51
C PRO A 54 0.98 -8.28 -5.60
N ASN A 55 0.80 -8.35 -4.27
CA ASN A 55 1.85 -8.49 -3.29
C ASN A 55 2.16 -9.94 -2.88
N GLU A 56 1.30 -10.93 -3.16
CA GLU A 56 1.56 -12.35 -2.86
C GLU A 56 2.80 -12.88 -3.59
N GLN A 57 2.89 -12.58 -4.90
CA GLN A 57 4.03 -12.91 -5.77
C GLN A 57 5.39 -12.33 -5.29
N LEU A 58 5.37 -11.35 -4.39
CA LEU A 58 6.59 -10.75 -3.84
C LEU A 58 7.17 -11.59 -2.69
N GLN A 59 6.34 -12.38 -2.02
CA GLN A 59 6.72 -13.17 -0.86
C GLN A 59 7.69 -14.30 -1.26
N ASP A 60 8.77 -14.46 -0.50
CA ASP A 60 9.73 -15.57 -0.65
C ASP A 60 10.10 -16.23 0.69
N GLY A 61 9.39 -15.88 1.76
CA GLY A 61 9.62 -16.40 3.12
C GLY A 61 10.87 -15.89 3.84
N ASN A 62 11.78 -15.20 3.13
CA ASN A 62 13.07 -14.75 3.67
C ASN A 62 13.22 -13.22 3.66
N SER A 63 12.68 -12.57 2.64
CA SER A 63 12.67 -11.11 2.47
C SER A 63 11.54 -10.46 3.24
N THR A 64 11.76 -9.23 3.71
CA THR A 64 10.66 -8.34 4.11
C THR A 64 10.03 -7.71 2.87
N VAL A 65 8.71 -7.85 2.73
CA VAL A 65 7.91 -7.08 1.77
C VAL A 65 7.20 -5.98 2.54
N ILE A 66 7.40 -4.72 2.12
CA ILE A 66 6.67 -3.55 2.61
C ILE A 66 5.64 -3.19 1.55
N THR A 67 4.37 -3.04 1.94
CA THR A 67 3.23 -2.66 1.09
C THR A 67 2.61 -1.35 1.59
N ASP A 68 2.06 -0.55 0.69
CA ASP A 68 1.31 0.69 1.00
C ASP A 68 1.98 1.66 2.00
N LEU A 69 3.33 1.71 2.06
CA LEU A 69 4.02 2.65 2.96
C LEU A 69 3.79 4.09 2.49
N ALA A 70 2.90 4.79 3.19
CA ALA A 70 2.53 6.16 2.84
C ALA A 70 3.76 7.09 2.90
N GLY A 71 4.05 7.75 1.78
CA GLY A 71 4.88 8.96 1.78
C GLY A 71 4.05 10.18 2.16
N ASP A 72 4.51 11.37 1.80
CA ASP A 72 3.84 12.62 2.16
C ASP A 72 2.65 12.87 1.22
N THR A 73 1.56 12.16 1.50
CA THR A 73 0.30 12.25 0.77
C THR A 73 -0.33 13.64 0.84
N GLN A 74 0.06 14.47 1.81
CA GLN A 74 -0.48 15.82 2.03
C GLN A 74 0.23 16.88 1.18
N ALA A 75 1.42 16.61 0.63
CA ALA A 75 2.16 17.58 -0.19
C ALA A 75 1.74 17.57 -1.67
N ALA A 76 1.78 18.75 -2.29
CA ALA A 76 1.62 18.95 -3.73
C ALA A 76 2.68 19.90 -4.29
N MET A 77 3.16 19.61 -5.50
CA MET A 77 4.13 20.45 -6.24
C MET A 77 3.55 21.78 -6.75
N GLY A 78 2.24 22.00 -6.62
CA GLY A 78 1.54 23.16 -7.16
C GLY A 78 0.35 23.60 -6.31
N SER A 79 -0.11 24.84 -6.51
CA SER A 79 -1.00 25.58 -5.62
C SER A 79 -2.51 25.24 -5.71
N ALA A 80 -2.88 24.12 -6.35
CA ALA A 80 -4.26 23.86 -6.76
C ALA A 80 -4.77 22.41 -6.60
N THR A 81 -4.03 21.51 -5.93
CA THR A 81 -4.52 20.15 -5.69
C THR A 81 -5.47 20.11 -4.48
N PRO A 82 -6.76 19.74 -4.63
CA PRO A 82 -7.72 19.74 -3.52
C PRO A 82 -7.28 18.80 -2.39
N GLY A 83 -7.39 19.27 -1.14
CA GLY A 83 -7.00 18.50 0.04
C GLY A 83 -5.49 18.31 0.23
N LYS A 84 -4.64 19.07 -0.47
CA LYS A 84 -3.18 19.05 -0.31
C LYS A 84 -2.58 20.43 -0.07
N GLU A 85 -1.44 20.45 0.62
CA GLU A 85 -0.64 21.62 0.95
C GLU A 85 0.39 21.88 -0.16
N ALA A 86 0.45 23.12 -0.65
CA ALA A 86 1.38 23.55 -1.68
C ALA A 86 2.77 23.83 -1.09
N ARG A 87 3.55 22.78 -0.85
CA ARG A 87 4.88 22.84 -0.23
C ARG A 87 5.77 21.66 -0.68
N PRO A 88 7.10 21.72 -0.42
CA PRO A 88 7.96 20.55 -0.56
C PRO A 88 7.46 19.36 0.27
N PHE A 89 7.67 18.16 -0.26
CA PHE A 89 7.42 16.89 0.42
C PHE A 89 8.38 16.74 1.60
N TYR A 90 7.86 16.40 2.78
CA TYR A 90 8.70 16.08 3.93
C TYR A 90 9.49 14.81 3.66
N ILE A 91 10.76 14.79 4.08
CA ILE A 91 11.56 13.57 4.04
C ILE A 91 11.00 12.59 5.07
N PHE A 92 10.91 11.31 4.70
CA PHE A 92 10.87 10.25 5.69
C PHE A 92 12.10 9.35 5.56
N LEU A 93 12.63 8.94 6.70
CA LEU A 93 13.66 7.92 6.82
C LEU A 93 12.97 6.58 7.06
N PHE A 94 13.57 5.49 6.59
CA PHE A 94 13.14 4.12 6.84
C PHE A 94 14.32 3.33 7.39
N ARG A 95 14.04 2.47 8.38
CA ARG A 95 15.03 1.62 9.02
C ARG A 95 14.71 0.15 8.79
N LEU A 96 15.64 -0.58 8.20
CA LEU A 96 15.44 -1.96 7.73
C LEU A 96 15.35 -2.98 8.88
N LYS A 97 15.96 -2.67 10.04
CA LYS A 97 16.05 -3.59 11.20
C LYS A 97 14.73 -3.78 11.97
N ASP A 98 13.86 -2.77 11.94
CA ASP A 98 12.63 -2.67 12.75
C ASP A 98 11.46 -2.04 11.99
N GLN A 99 11.61 -1.89 10.66
CA GLN A 99 10.63 -1.30 9.73
C GLN A 99 10.19 0.13 10.08
N LYS A 100 10.95 0.83 10.92
CA LYS A 100 10.53 2.13 11.47
C LYS A 100 10.61 3.24 10.42
N GLN A 101 9.46 3.82 10.10
CA GLN A 101 9.36 5.11 9.41
C GLN A 101 9.61 6.26 10.40
N ILE A 102 10.40 7.25 10.00
CA ILE A 102 10.76 8.43 10.83
C ILE A 102 10.58 9.69 9.97
N TRP A 103 9.76 10.64 10.42
CA TRP A 103 9.46 11.86 9.66
C TRP A 103 10.42 13.01 10.00
N ILE A 104 10.88 13.73 8.98
CA ILE A 104 11.70 14.94 9.11
C ILE A 104 10.86 16.13 8.62
N ARG A 105 10.21 16.80 9.56
CA ARG A 105 9.27 17.91 9.34
C ARG A 105 9.85 19.27 9.75
N ASN A 106 10.80 19.28 10.68
CA ASN A 106 11.38 20.50 11.24
C ASN A 106 12.89 20.35 11.56
N ALA A 107 13.49 21.42 12.09
CA ALA A 107 14.91 21.47 12.44
C ALA A 107 15.30 20.55 13.62
N THR A 108 14.39 20.32 14.57
CA THR A 108 14.59 19.38 15.70
C THR A 108 14.67 17.94 15.20
N ASP A 109 13.75 17.52 14.32
CA ASP A 109 13.79 16.18 13.71
C ASP A 109 15.08 16.00 12.91
N SER A 110 15.46 17.04 12.15
CA SER A 110 16.70 17.08 11.36
C SER A 110 17.94 16.88 12.23
N ALA A 111 18.03 17.61 13.35
CA ALA A 111 19.14 17.51 14.30
C ALA A 111 19.16 16.17 15.06
N GLN A 112 17.99 15.60 15.35
CA GLN A 112 17.88 14.33 16.07
C GLN A 112 18.31 13.12 15.22
N TRP A 113 17.90 13.06 13.95
CA TRP A 113 17.99 11.82 13.16
C TRP A 113 19.04 11.83 12.05
N LEU A 114 19.20 12.93 11.32
CA LEU A 114 19.92 12.91 10.03
C LEU A 114 21.40 12.54 10.17
N LYS A 115 22.10 13.11 11.16
CA LYS A 115 23.54 12.83 11.39
C LYS A 115 23.77 11.47 12.09
N GLY A 116 22.73 10.73 12.45
CA GLY A 116 22.80 9.44 13.16
C GLY A 116 22.92 8.22 12.23
N LYS A 117 23.32 7.07 12.80
CA LYS A 117 23.29 5.75 12.13
C LYS A 117 21.93 5.04 12.21
N ASP A 118 20.92 5.66 12.84
CA ASP A 118 19.71 4.97 13.27
C ASP A 118 18.57 5.06 12.23
N TRP A 119 18.95 4.95 10.95
CA TRP A 119 18.14 4.86 9.73
C TRP A 119 19.03 4.39 8.58
N ASP A 120 18.44 3.73 7.57
CA ASP A 120 19.19 3.09 6.47
C ASP A 120 18.87 3.72 5.11
N LEU A 121 17.60 4.05 4.87
CA LEU A 121 17.09 4.69 3.66
C LEU A 121 16.44 6.05 4.00
N ALA A 122 16.53 7.02 3.09
CA ALA A 122 15.76 8.26 3.14
C ALA A 122 15.00 8.45 1.82
N PHE A 123 13.68 8.65 1.91
CA PHE A 123 12.77 8.86 0.79
C PHE A 123 12.44 10.36 0.69
N THR A 124 12.87 10.98 -0.41
CA THR A 124 13.03 12.43 -0.53
C THR A 124 12.50 12.96 -1.88
N GLY A 125 12.53 14.29 -2.08
CA GLY A 125 12.16 14.90 -3.35
C GLY A 125 10.65 14.80 -3.67
N PRO A 126 10.25 15.15 -4.92
CA PRO A 126 8.86 15.08 -5.35
C PRO A 126 8.26 13.68 -5.15
N TYR A 127 7.09 13.61 -4.53
CA TYR A 127 6.39 12.35 -4.21
C TYR A 127 7.24 11.36 -3.41
N ASN A 128 8.25 11.83 -2.64
CA ASN A 128 9.21 11.00 -1.90
C ASN A 128 9.99 9.98 -2.78
N SER A 129 9.98 10.16 -4.10
CA SER A 129 10.46 9.18 -5.08
C SER A 129 11.99 9.06 -5.17
N GLU A 130 12.74 9.98 -4.56
CA GLU A 130 14.20 10.00 -4.57
C GLU A 130 14.76 9.34 -3.30
N VAL A 131 15.27 8.12 -3.43
CA VAL A 131 15.80 7.30 -2.34
C VAL A 131 17.31 7.48 -2.20
N TYR A 132 17.78 7.75 -0.98
CA TYR A 132 19.19 7.79 -0.59
C TYR A 132 19.47 6.67 0.43
N VAL A 133 20.66 6.06 0.38
CA VAL A 133 21.20 5.27 1.50
C VAL A 133 21.92 6.18 2.49
N ASN A 134 21.98 5.83 3.77
CA ASN A 134 22.58 6.68 4.80
C ASN A 134 24.11 6.82 4.64
N ASP A 135 24.58 7.91 4.03
CA ASP A 135 26.00 8.19 3.76
C ASP A 135 26.38 9.64 4.08
N LYS A 136 27.52 9.79 4.76
CA LYS A 136 28.14 11.08 5.12
C LYS A 136 28.94 11.75 4.00
N LYS A 137 29.33 11.06 2.92
CA LYS A 137 30.26 11.59 1.91
C LYS A 137 29.57 12.53 0.91
N TYR A 138 28.35 12.25 0.48
CA TYR A 138 27.71 13.04 -0.58
C TYR A 138 26.95 14.26 -0.06
N ARG A 139 27.33 15.47 -0.53
CA ARG A 139 26.83 16.78 -0.07
C ARG A 139 25.34 17.10 -0.25
N TYR A 140 24.57 16.22 -0.90
CA TYR A 140 23.11 16.32 -0.97
C TYR A 140 22.39 15.10 -0.33
N ASN A 141 23.14 14.18 0.28
CA ASN A 141 22.56 13.10 1.07
C ASN A 141 21.97 13.69 2.36
N PRO A 142 20.77 13.28 2.81
CA PRO A 142 20.25 13.69 4.11
C PRO A 142 21.22 13.36 5.27
N GLY A 143 22.04 12.30 5.15
CA GLY A 143 23.06 11.90 6.11
C GLY A 143 24.43 12.57 5.96
N PHE A 144 24.60 13.57 5.09
CA PHE A 144 25.89 14.24 4.82
C PHE A 144 26.58 14.72 6.11
N GLU A 145 27.90 14.50 6.24
CA GLU A 145 28.71 14.72 7.45
C GLU A 145 28.18 14.00 8.73
N GLY A 146 27.28 13.03 8.56
CA GLY A 146 26.80 12.17 9.63
C GLY A 146 27.80 11.09 10.03
N ASN A 147 27.37 10.23 10.96
CA ASN A 147 28.18 9.14 11.48
C ASN A 147 28.13 7.87 10.61
N ALA A 148 27.23 7.82 9.62
CA ALA A 148 27.02 6.68 8.74
C ALA A 148 27.89 6.73 7.48
N GLU A 149 28.22 5.56 6.94
CA GLU A 149 28.88 5.42 5.65
C GLU A 149 28.30 4.16 5.00
N SER A 150 27.49 4.35 3.97
CA SER A 150 26.87 3.29 3.18
C SER A 150 27.35 3.38 1.75
N ALA A 151 27.31 2.26 1.02
CA ALA A 151 27.51 2.25 -0.42
C ALA A 151 26.39 1.43 -1.08
N VAL A 152 26.00 1.80 -2.30
CA VAL A 152 24.96 1.10 -3.06
C VAL A 152 25.42 0.84 -4.49
N VAL A 153 25.06 -0.33 -5.02
CA VAL A 153 25.38 -0.79 -6.38
C VAL A 153 24.08 -1.22 -7.04
N MET A 154 23.80 -0.69 -8.23
CA MET A 154 22.68 -1.13 -9.06
C MET A 154 23.07 -2.40 -9.80
N LEU A 155 22.20 -3.40 -9.76
CA LEU A 155 22.30 -4.65 -10.51
C LEU A 155 21.12 -4.73 -11.48
N GLU A 156 21.41 -4.91 -12.77
CA GLU A 156 20.41 -5.16 -13.81
C GLU A 156 19.99 -6.64 -13.82
N GLN A 157 19.51 -7.09 -12.65
CA GLN A 157 19.15 -8.46 -12.35
C GLN A 157 17.86 -8.52 -11.52
N GLN A 158 17.02 -9.51 -11.78
CA GLN A 158 15.84 -9.82 -10.96
C GLN A 158 16.26 -10.16 -9.52
N TYR A 159 15.54 -9.60 -8.54
CA TYR A 159 15.86 -9.68 -7.11
C TYR A 159 16.09 -11.11 -6.60
N ASP A 160 15.27 -12.06 -7.06
CA ASP A 160 15.35 -13.46 -6.65
C ASP A 160 16.59 -14.20 -7.19
N LEU A 161 17.32 -13.61 -8.15
CA LEU A 161 18.58 -14.15 -8.70
C LEU A 161 19.83 -13.48 -8.12
N VAL A 162 19.67 -12.42 -7.32
CA VAL A 162 20.77 -11.76 -6.60
C VAL A 162 21.10 -12.57 -5.35
N ASP A 163 21.94 -13.59 -5.53
CA ASP A 163 22.38 -14.54 -4.50
C ASP A 163 23.60 -14.04 -3.70
N GLN A 164 24.34 -13.05 -4.17
CA GLN A 164 25.53 -12.50 -3.51
C GLN A 164 25.60 -10.96 -3.62
N ALA A 165 26.15 -10.32 -2.60
CA ALA A 165 26.54 -8.92 -2.64
C ALA A 165 27.84 -8.73 -3.47
N PRO A 166 28.01 -7.59 -4.17
CA PRO A 166 29.27 -7.23 -4.83
C PRO A 166 30.48 -7.25 -3.88
N SER A 167 31.69 -7.35 -4.44
CA SER A 167 32.93 -7.24 -3.64
C SER A 167 33.08 -5.82 -3.07
N ASP A 168 33.87 -5.68 -2.00
CA ASP A 168 34.08 -4.37 -1.38
C ASP A 168 34.68 -3.35 -2.34
N GLN A 169 35.57 -3.79 -3.24
CA GLN A 169 36.13 -2.92 -4.29
C GLN A 169 35.05 -2.35 -5.22
N VAL A 170 33.97 -3.09 -5.50
CA VAL A 170 32.84 -2.60 -6.31
C VAL A 170 31.98 -1.61 -5.52
N PHE A 171 31.80 -1.81 -4.21
CA PHE A 171 31.16 -0.84 -3.34
C PHE A 171 31.99 0.43 -3.15
N ASP A 172 33.31 0.31 -2.98
CA ASP A 172 34.26 1.41 -2.78
C ASP A 172 34.43 2.26 -4.05
N ALA A 173 34.30 1.65 -5.23
CA ALA A 173 34.30 2.33 -6.53
C ALA A 173 32.92 2.86 -6.96
N SER A 174 31.85 2.62 -6.19
CA SER A 174 30.51 3.04 -6.57
C SER A 174 30.32 4.56 -6.48
N THR A 175 29.78 5.14 -7.55
CA THR A 175 29.43 6.57 -7.66
C THR A 175 27.93 6.82 -7.48
N ILE A 176 27.14 5.81 -7.12
CA ILE A 176 25.69 5.91 -6.95
C ILE A 176 25.35 6.62 -5.63
N THR A 177 24.87 7.86 -5.74
CA THR A 177 24.53 8.71 -4.59
C THR A 177 23.03 8.86 -4.35
N LYS A 178 22.20 8.61 -5.37
CA LYS A 178 20.73 8.65 -5.33
C LYS A 178 20.13 7.58 -6.24
N ILE A 179 19.01 7.01 -5.80
CA ILE A 179 18.12 6.12 -6.55
C ILE A 179 16.80 6.87 -6.79
N GLY A 180 16.57 7.38 -8.00
CA GLY A 180 15.40 8.22 -8.33
C GLY A 180 14.92 7.99 -9.76
N TRP A 181 14.58 9.08 -10.48
CA TRP A 181 14.27 9.02 -11.91
C TRP A 181 15.51 8.61 -12.71
N ALA A 182 15.38 7.57 -13.54
CA ALA A 182 16.39 7.14 -14.49
C ALA A 182 16.25 7.90 -15.83
N SER A 183 17.36 8.41 -16.37
CA SER A 183 17.42 9.01 -17.71
C SER A 183 17.57 8.00 -18.85
N SER A 184 17.93 6.75 -18.53
CA SER A 184 18.06 5.63 -19.48
C SER A 184 17.81 4.30 -18.76
N ALA A 185 17.67 3.20 -19.52
CA ALA A 185 17.57 1.87 -18.95
C ALA A 185 18.82 1.43 -18.16
N SER A 186 19.96 2.11 -18.29
CA SER A 186 21.20 1.84 -17.56
C SER A 186 21.57 2.91 -16.52
N ALA A 187 20.76 3.96 -16.37
CA ALA A 187 20.95 4.96 -15.33
C ALA A 187 20.50 4.43 -13.95
N ASN A 188 21.15 4.89 -12.88
CA ASN A 188 21.00 4.39 -11.50
C ASN A 188 19.60 4.52 -10.86
N GLY A 189 18.64 5.13 -11.57
CA GLY A 189 17.27 5.33 -11.09
C GLY A 189 16.41 4.06 -11.13
N TRP A 190 15.35 4.06 -10.33
CA TRP A 190 14.43 2.93 -10.19
C TRP A 190 13.17 3.05 -11.04
N PHE A 191 12.90 4.24 -11.61
CA PHE A 191 11.72 4.48 -12.45
C PHE A 191 12.02 5.32 -13.69
N PHE A 192 11.17 5.18 -14.70
CA PHE A 192 10.94 6.21 -15.71
C PHE A 192 9.73 7.06 -15.32
N TYR A 193 9.75 8.33 -15.72
CA TYR A 193 8.64 9.26 -15.56
C TYR A 193 8.23 9.84 -16.91
N SER A 194 6.95 9.73 -17.24
CA SER A 194 6.37 10.28 -18.45
C SER A 194 5.95 11.74 -18.20
N LEU A 195 6.59 12.70 -18.88
CA LEU A 195 6.18 14.11 -18.80
C LEU A 195 4.83 14.40 -19.49
N SER A 196 4.28 13.44 -20.24
CA SER A 196 3.01 13.59 -20.98
C SER A 196 1.81 13.04 -20.20
N THR A 197 1.96 11.84 -19.61
CA THR A 197 0.91 11.21 -18.78
C THR A 197 1.09 11.49 -17.29
N HIS A 198 2.23 12.06 -16.88
CA HIS A 198 2.65 12.26 -15.49
C HIS A 198 2.68 10.97 -14.65
N ILE A 199 2.77 9.81 -15.30
CA ILE A 199 2.85 8.48 -14.66
C ILE A 199 4.32 8.09 -14.44
N MET A 200 4.57 7.48 -13.28
CA MET A 200 5.83 6.85 -12.91
C MET A 200 5.75 5.33 -13.15
N GLN A 201 6.77 4.73 -13.75
CA GLN A 201 6.83 3.29 -13.95
C GLN A 201 8.19 2.74 -13.49
N ALA A 202 8.15 1.79 -12.55
CA ALA A 202 9.36 1.13 -12.05
C ALA A 202 10.05 0.32 -13.15
N ILE A 203 11.39 0.29 -13.13
CA ILE A 203 12.19 -0.42 -14.11
C ILE A 203 12.30 -1.89 -13.69
N PRO A 204 11.87 -2.86 -14.54
CA PRO A 204 11.93 -4.28 -14.21
C PRO A 204 13.38 -4.78 -14.12
N ASN A 205 13.58 -5.91 -13.45
CA ASN A 205 14.89 -6.55 -13.27
C ASN A 205 15.95 -5.60 -12.70
N ARG A 206 15.55 -4.80 -11.70
CA ARG A 206 16.40 -3.82 -11.03
C ARG A 206 16.50 -4.13 -9.54
N THR A 207 17.71 -4.43 -9.09
CA THR A 207 18.01 -4.70 -7.68
C THR A 207 19.16 -3.84 -7.20
N TYR A 208 19.06 -3.28 -6.01
CA TYR A 208 20.11 -2.49 -5.39
C TYR A 208 20.77 -3.31 -4.28
N ALA A 209 22.04 -3.66 -4.46
CA ALA A 209 22.85 -4.22 -3.40
C ALA A 209 23.40 -3.06 -2.55
N ILE A 210 23.28 -3.14 -1.23
CA ILE A 210 23.66 -2.09 -0.28
C ILE A 210 24.65 -2.67 0.73
N ARG A 211 25.73 -1.94 1.02
CA ARG A 211 26.62 -2.16 2.17
C ARG A 211 26.25 -1.15 3.24
N LEU A 212 25.85 -1.64 4.42
CA LEU A 212 25.25 -0.85 5.51
C LEU A 212 26.32 -0.33 6.51
N PRO A 213 26.02 0.70 7.33
CA PRO A 213 26.97 1.34 8.25
C PRO A 213 27.48 0.48 9.41
N ASP A 214 27.02 -0.77 9.51
CA ASP A 214 27.41 -1.79 10.50
C ASP A 214 28.16 -2.98 9.86
N GLY A 215 28.47 -2.92 8.56
CA GLY A 215 29.18 -3.95 7.82
C GLY A 215 28.30 -5.08 7.26
N LYS A 216 26.97 -5.05 7.48
CA LYS A 216 26.04 -5.98 6.81
C LYS A 216 25.83 -5.60 5.35
N TYR A 217 25.33 -6.57 4.59
CA TYR A 217 24.88 -6.39 3.21
C TYR A 217 23.37 -6.58 3.10
N ALA A 218 22.75 -5.90 2.16
CA ALA A 218 21.34 -6.01 1.86
C ALA A 218 21.08 -6.01 0.34
N LYS A 219 19.92 -6.53 -0.08
CA LYS A 219 19.34 -6.24 -1.39
C LYS A 219 17.99 -5.56 -1.24
N LEU A 220 17.68 -4.63 -2.14
CA LEU A 220 16.45 -3.84 -2.20
C LEU A 220 15.90 -3.83 -3.63
N GLN A 221 14.59 -4.04 -3.79
CA GLN A 221 13.84 -3.76 -5.01
C GLN A 221 12.70 -2.80 -4.68
N LEU A 222 12.70 -1.63 -5.33
CA LEU A 222 11.59 -0.66 -5.29
C LEU A 222 10.59 -1.04 -6.39
N ILE A 223 9.30 -1.17 -6.05
CA ILE A 223 8.32 -1.85 -6.92
C ILE A 223 7.29 -0.85 -7.47
N ASN A 224 6.75 0.04 -6.64
CA ASN A 224 5.87 1.14 -7.06
C ASN A 224 5.85 2.27 -6.01
N ALA A 225 5.13 3.36 -6.31
CA ALA A 225 4.69 4.36 -5.32
C ALA A 225 3.17 4.64 -5.39
N TYR A 226 2.38 3.64 -5.76
CA TYR A 226 0.94 3.75 -6.02
C TYR A 226 0.14 2.76 -5.16
N LYS A 227 -0.87 3.27 -4.46
CA LYS A 227 -1.62 2.49 -3.47
C LYS A 227 -2.25 1.23 -4.06
N GLY A 228 -2.07 0.10 -3.38
CA GLY A 228 -2.57 -1.21 -3.76
C GLY A 228 -1.65 -2.02 -4.67
N ASN A 229 -0.45 -1.51 -5.01
CA ASN A 229 0.49 -2.15 -5.96
C ASN A 229 -0.18 -2.58 -7.29
N PRO A 230 -0.84 -1.65 -8.00
CA PRO A 230 -1.64 -2.01 -9.16
C PRO A 230 -0.80 -2.62 -10.31
N PRO A 231 -1.32 -3.65 -11.01
CA PRO A 231 -0.58 -4.32 -12.09
C PRO A 231 -0.36 -3.42 -13.31
N SER A 232 -1.10 -2.32 -13.43
CA SER A 232 -0.79 -1.20 -14.34
C SER A 232 -1.33 0.10 -13.77
N VAL A 233 -0.63 1.21 -14.03
CA VAL A 233 -1.09 2.56 -13.71
C VAL A 233 -1.39 3.27 -15.03
N THR A 234 -2.64 3.68 -15.20
CA THR A 234 -3.15 4.35 -16.42
C THR A 234 -3.83 5.69 -16.13
N ASP A 235 -4.09 5.99 -14.85
CA ASP A 235 -4.62 7.27 -14.37
C ASP A 235 -3.54 8.00 -13.54
N LEU A 236 -3.36 9.29 -13.83
CA LEU A 236 -2.52 10.21 -13.07
C LEU A 236 -3.01 10.38 -11.62
N ASN A 237 -4.32 10.29 -11.40
CA ASN A 237 -4.94 10.52 -10.10
C ASN A 237 -4.84 9.31 -9.16
N TRP A 238 -4.17 8.23 -9.56
CA TRP A 238 -3.98 7.04 -8.71
C TRP A 238 -3.32 7.43 -7.37
N PRO A 239 -3.87 7.03 -6.21
CA PRO A 239 -3.39 7.51 -4.91
C PRO A 239 -1.89 7.29 -4.69
N ALA A 240 -1.17 8.40 -4.53
CA ALA A 240 0.29 8.46 -4.40
C ALA A 240 0.73 9.62 -3.47
N PRO A 241 1.91 9.51 -2.82
CA PRO A 241 2.83 8.38 -2.85
C PRO A 241 2.53 7.30 -1.77
N TYR A 242 2.50 6.04 -2.18
CA TYR A 242 2.37 4.86 -1.32
C TYR A 242 3.32 3.76 -1.81
N PHE A 243 4.40 3.48 -1.11
CA PHE A 243 5.47 2.62 -1.61
C PHE A 243 5.24 1.14 -1.33
N THR A 244 5.45 0.31 -2.36
CA THR A 244 5.75 -1.11 -2.19
C THR A 244 7.22 -1.35 -2.52
N PHE A 245 7.93 -2.09 -1.66
CA PHE A 245 9.30 -2.52 -1.91
C PHE A 245 9.64 -3.81 -1.15
N LYS A 246 10.60 -4.56 -1.67
CA LYS A 246 11.06 -5.84 -1.12
C LYS A 246 12.53 -5.72 -0.74
N TYR A 247 12.92 -6.20 0.43
CA TYR A 247 14.32 -6.18 0.87
C TYR A 247 14.73 -7.38 1.73
N TYR A 248 16.03 -7.67 1.74
CA TYR A 248 16.67 -8.65 2.60
C TYR A 248 17.95 -8.07 3.18
N VAL A 249 18.24 -8.36 4.46
CA VAL A 249 19.46 -7.92 5.15
C VAL A 249 20.16 -9.15 5.73
N GLN A 250 21.40 -9.40 5.30
CA GLN A 250 22.20 -10.56 5.71
C GLN A 250 22.76 -10.38 7.11
N GLN A 251 22.08 -10.97 8.10
CA GLN A 251 22.31 -10.68 9.53
C GLN A 251 23.71 -11.06 10.04
N ASN A 252 24.35 -12.07 9.46
CA ASN A 252 25.69 -12.52 9.88
C ASN A 252 26.87 -11.77 9.21
N GLY A 253 26.61 -10.72 8.41
CA GLY A 253 27.65 -9.92 7.75
C GLY A 253 28.39 -10.61 6.59
N SER A 254 28.04 -11.86 6.23
CA SER A 254 28.52 -12.46 4.98
C SER A 254 27.92 -11.76 3.76
N LYS A 255 28.48 -12.01 2.57
CA LYS A 255 27.96 -11.48 1.31
C LYS A 255 26.80 -12.30 0.72
N ASN A 256 26.28 -13.32 1.42
CA ASN A 256 25.13 -14.07 0.95
C ASN A 256 23.88 -13.18 0.90
N LEU A 257 23.16 -13.18 -0.22
CA LEU A 257 21.90 -12.47 -0.40
C LEU A 257 20.80 -13.40 -0.95
N LYS A 258 21.02 -14.72 -0.96
CA LYS A 258 20.05 -15.70 -1.45
C LYS A 258 18.76 -15.71 -0.62
N THR A 259 17.59 -15.69 -1.30
CA THR A 259 16.26 -15.66 -0.65
C THR A 259 15.23 -16.63 -1.23
N LYS A 260 15.59 -17.41 -2.26
CA LYS A 260 14.85 -18.55 -2.83
C LYS A 260 15.82 -19.70 -3.13
#